data_AF-A0A921ZRA9-F1
#
_entry.id   AF-A0A921ZRA9-F1
#
_cell.length_a   1.000
_cell.length_b   1.000
_cell.length_c   1.000
_cell.angle_alpha   90.00
_cell.angle_beta   90.00
_cell.angle_gamma   90.00
#
_symmetry.space_group_name_H-M   'P 1'
#
loop_
_entity.id
_entity.type
_entity.pdbx_description
1 polymer ?
#
loop_
_entity_poly.entity_id
_entity_poly.type
_entity_poly.pdbx_seq_one_letter_code
_entity_poly.pdbx_strand_id
1 'polypeptide(L)'
;MMTPSKTQAKFTRGEKCIFVHLIITFIILLVMIIIYVIHLGLVKHQGNEIFRITRRSFANDKNSITSGKSISYYFVGAVYLHVTPKKLVCNALLLSRHWSLAPAHCVSIYSEPDMINLMTSWRIKYKFQESEIKETEIKRNIVHSQFSRDDFRNNIGLFEHVRQILSSEYIELKQSLKTNEFLLRLRWNNRNIVNWDNNVVLRGENPKPLISIV
;
A
#
# COMPACT_ATOMS: atom_id res chain seq x y z
N MET A 1 79.85 24.31 -3.74
CA MET A 1 78.71 23.73 -3.00
C MET A 1 77.46 24.49 -3.42
N MET A 2 76.68 23.93 -4.34
CA MET A 2 75.40 24.52 -4.78
C MET A 2 74.26 23.90 -3.96
N THR A 3 73.55 24.72 -3.20
CA THR A 3 72.31 24.35 -2.53
C THR A 3 71.16 24.27 -3.54
N PRO A 4 70.29 23.25 -3.50
CA PRO A 4 69.15 23.19 -4.40
C PRO A 4 68.04 24.16 -3.94
N SER A 5 67.66 25.07 -4.84
CA SER A 5 66.51 25.95 -4.70
C SER A 5 65.22 25.13 -4.77
N LYS A 6 64.42 25.17 -3.69
CA LYS A 6 63.14 24.48 -3.56
C LYS A 6 62.05 25.31 -4.25
N THR A 7 61.81 25.09 -5.55
CA THR A 7 60.72 25.73 -6.29
C THR A 7 59.37 25.17 -5.85
N GLN A 8 58.61 25.94 -5.06
CA GLN A 8 57.21 25.64 -4.78
C GLN A 8 56.36 25.86 -6.03
N ALA A 9 55.65 24.82 -6.46
CA ALA A 9 54.68 24.91 -7.54
C ALA A 9 53.57 25.90 -7.15
N LYS A 10 53.40 26.94 -7.97
CA LYS A 10 52.46 28.04 -7.72
C LYS A 10 51.16 27.74 -8.47
N PHE A 11 50.14 27.24 -7.76
CA PHE A 11 48.84 26.92 -8.35
C PHE A 11 48.25 28.10 -9.13
N THR A 12 47.70 27.80 -10.30
CA THR A 12 47.08 28.79 -11.18
C THR A 12 45.76 29.30 -10.58
N ARG A 13 45.33 30.50 -10.99
CA ARG A 13 44.11 31.14 -10.46
C ARG A 13 42.85 30.29 -10.66
N GLY A 14 42.79 29.50 -11.73
CA GLY A 14 41.70 28.56 -12.03
C GLY A 14 41.67 27.35 -11.09
N GLU A 15 42.84 26.76 -10.80
CA GLU A 15 42.96 25.62 -9.87
C GLU A 15 42.54 26.01 -8.44
N LYS A 16 42.89 27.22 -8.00
CA LYS A 16 42.43 27.71 -6.69
C LYS A 16 40.90 27.82 -6.62
N CYS A 17 40.25 28.22 -7.72
CA CYS A 17 38.80 28.36 -7.78
C CYS A 17 38.07 27.00 -7.69
N ILE A 18 38.57 25.98 -8.38
CA ILE A 18 37.99 24.63 -8.34
C ILE A 18 38.21 23.95 -7.00
N PHE A 19 39.38 24.11 -6.38
CA PHE A 19 39.65 23.62 -5.03
C PHE A 19 38.73 24.26 -4.00
N VAL A 20 38.50 25.58 -4.10
CA VAL A 20 37.57 26.28 -3.21
C VAL A 20 36.13 25.79 -3.41
N HIS A 21 35.67 25.60 -4.66
CA HIS A 21 34.34 25.05 -4.91
C HIS A 21 34.17 23.63 -4.37
N LEU A 22 35.17 22.76 -4.55
CA LEU A 22 35.14 21.38 -4.06
C LEU A 22 35.07 21.33 -2.53
N ILE A 23 35.82 22.19 -1.86
CA ILE A 23 35.78 22.30 -0.40
C ILE A 23 34.41 22.79 0.06
N ILE A 24 33.84 23.82 -0.59
CA ILE A 24 32.53 24.36 -0.24
C ILE A 24 31.43 23.31 -0.46
N THR A 25 31.42 22.59 -1.58
CA THR A 25 30.40 21.56 -1.85
C THR A 25 30.51 20.39 -0.87
N PHE A 26 31.72 19.99 -0.50
CA PHE A 26 31.94 18.96 0.51
C PHE A 26 31.44 19.38 1.90
N ILE A 27 31.68 20.64 2.29
CA ILE A 27 31.16 21.20 3.55
C ILE A 27 29.63 21.23 3.53
N ILE A 28 29.00 21.68 2.44
CA ILE A 28 27.54 21.72 2.31
C ILE A 28 26.95 20.30 2.42
N LEU A 29 27.54 19.31 1.75
CA LEU A 29 27.10 17.92 1.83
C LEU A 29 27.20 17.36 3.25
N LEU A 30 28.31 17.62 3.95
CA LEU A 30 28.47 17.22 5.36
C LEU A 30 27.41 17.86 6.25
N VAL A 31 27.14 19.15 6.08
CA VAL A 31 26.10 19.86 6.84
C VAL A 31 24.72 19.26 6.57
N MET A 32 24.38 18.95 5.31
CA MET A 32 23.10 18.31 4.96
C MET A 32 22.96 16.91 5.58
N ILE A 33 24.03 16.12 5.61
CA ILE A 33 24.04 14.80 6.27
C ILE A 33 23.83 14.96 7.78
N ILE A 34 24.50 15.92 8.41
CA ILE A 34 24.34 16.18 9.85
C ILE A 34 22.90 16.61 10.15
N ILE A 35 22.33 17.54 9.37
CA ILE A 35 20.92 17.96 9.51
C ILE A 35 19.98 16.75 9.35
N TYR A 36 20.23 15.88 8.38
CA TYR A 36 19.44 14.67 8.17
C TYR A 36 19.50 13.71 9.36
N VAL A 37 20.68 13.47 9.91
CA VAL A 37 20.87 12.62 11.11
C VAL A 37 20.21 13.23 12.34
N ILE A 38 20.34 14.55 12.53
CA ILE A 38 19.67 15.29 13.59
C ILE A 38 18.14 15.19 13.42
N HIS A 39 17.62 15.33 12.20
CA HIS A 39 16.21 15.17 11.90
C HIS A 39 15.73 13.74 12.21
N LEU A 40 16.51 12.71 11.90
CA LEU A 40 16.19 11.32 12.27
C LEU A 40 16.13 11.09 13.79
N GLY A 41 16.96 11.80 14.56
CA GLY A 41 17.04 11.66 16.02
C GLY A 41 16.07 12.53 16.83
N LEU A 42 15.82 13.78 16.40
CA LEU A 42 14.99 14.75 17.11
C LEU A 42 13.53 14.72 16.67
N VAL A 43 13.27 14.47 15.38
CA VAL A 43 11.90 14.36 14.90
C VAL A 43 11.48 12.91 15.10
N LYS A 44 10.60 12.69 16.08
CA LYS A 44 9.77 11.49 16.09
C LYS A 44 8.93 11.50 14.82
N HIS A 45 9.44 10.87 13.77
CA HIS A 45 8.58 10.41 12.69
C HIS A 45 7.58 9.49 13.36
N GLN A 46 6.32 9.91 13.40
CA GLN A 46 5.19 9.05 13.71
C GLN A 46 5.09 8.00 12.59
N GLY A 47 6.02 7.04 12.59
CA GLY A 47 5.93 5.83 11.83
C GLY A 47 4.69 5.10 12.33
N ASN A 48 3.66 5.11 11.48
CA ASN A 48 2.38 4.38 11.61
C ASN A 48 1.12 5.18 12.03
N GLU A 49 1.05 6.50 11.89
CA GLU A 49 -0.27 7.19 12.04
C GLU A 49 -1.21 7.00 10.83
N ILE A 50 -0.76 6.38 9.74
CA ILE A 50 -1.65 5.99 8.62
C ILE A 50 -2.67 4.91 9.05
N PHE A 51 -2.43 4.23 10.18
CA PHE A 51 -3.33 3.20 10.72
C PHE A 51 -3.96 3.58 12.06
N ARG A 52 -4.29 4.85 12.30
CA ARG A 52 -5.15 5.19 13.43
C ARG A 52 -6.62 4.91 13.07
N ILE A 53 -6.96 3.61 13.00
CA ILE A 53 -8.34 3.15 12.93
C ILE A 53 -9.01 3.58 14.24
N THR A 54 -9.82 4.65 14.18
CA THR A 54 -10.67 5.06 15.30
C THR A 54 -11.56 3.91 15.69
N ARG A 55 -11.30 3.35 16.87
CA ARG A 55 -12.15 2.38 17.57
C ARG A 55 -13.49 3.04 17.86
N ARG A 56 -14.50 2.84 17.01
CA ARG A 56 -15.88 3.08 17.43
C ARG A 56 -16.36 1.81 18.11
N SER A 57 -16.69 1.92 19.39
CA SER A 57 -17.33 0.84 20.13
C SER A 57 -18.67 0.52 19.46
N PHE A 58 -18.75 -0.63 18.80
CA PHE A 58 -20.04 -1.20 18.43
C PHE A 58 -20.81 -1.50 19.72
N ALA A 59 -22.02 -0.95 19.83
CA ALA A 59 -22.94 -1.29 20.91
C ALA A 59 -23.13 -2.81 20.94
N ASN A 60 -23.02 -3.42 22.12
CA ASN A 60 -23.22 -4.85 22.34
C ASN A 60 -24.59 -5.28 21.81
N ASP A 61 -24.66 -5.81 20.59
CA ASP A 61 -25.79 -6.63 20.18
C ASP A 61 -25.32 -8.08 20.10
N LYS A 62 -25.35 -8.74 21.26
CA LYS A 62 -24.99 -10.15 21.45
C LYS A 62 -26.02 -11.12 20.83
N ASN A 63 -27.07 -10.62 20.17
CA ASN A 63 -28.14 -11.45 19.62
C ASN A 63 -28.06 -11.67 18.09
N SER A 64 -27.07 -11.11 17.38
CA SER A 64 -27.01 -11.25 15.91
C SER A 64 -26.41 -12.57 15.40
N ILE A 65 -25.85 -13.42 16.25
CA ILE A 65 -25.22 -14.69 15.81
C ILE A 65 -26.23 -15.85 15.84
N THR A 66 -27.33 -15.75 16.59
CA THR A 66 -28.34 -16.81 16.75
C THR A 66 -29.56 -16.67 15.83
N SER A 67 -29.63 -15.61 15.02
CA SER A 67 -30.60 -15.52 13.94
C SER A 67 -29.81 -15.58 12.63
N GLY A 68 -30.18 -16.47 11.70
CA GLY A 68 -29.53 -16.69 10.41
C GLY A 68 -29.55 -15.48 9.47
N LYS A 69 -29.13 -14.31 9.95
CA LYS A 69 -28.98 -13.06 9.24
C LYS A 69 -27.62 -13.13 8.55
N SER A 70 -27.66 -13.61 7.31
CA SER A 70 -26.55 -13.55 6.36
C SER A 70 -25.89 -12.18 6.47
N ILE A 71 -24.60 -12.15 6.83
CA ILE A 71 -23.76 -10.95 6.71
C ILE A 71 -23.63 -10.70 5.20
N SER A 72 -24.61 -9.96 4.69
CA SER A 72 -24.86 -9.75 3.27
C SER A 72 -24.03 -8.54 2.85
N TYR A 73 -23.25 -8.69 1.78
CA TYR A 73 -22.29 -7.74 1.18
C TYR A 73 -20.86 -7.83 1.73
N TYR A 74 -20.04 -8.57 0.99
CA TYR A 74 -18.59 -8.47 1.08
C TYR A 74 -18.18 -7.17 0.36
N PHE A 75 -17.38 -6.31 0.99
CA PHE A 75 -16.88 -5.07 0.37
C PHE A 75 -15.77 -5.34 -0.65
N VAL A 76 -16.04 -6.25 -1.59
CA VAL A 76 -15.16 -6.57 -2.70
C VAL A 76 -15.31 -5.47 -3.74
N GLY A 77 -14.18 -4.82 -4.03
CA GLY A 77 -13.97 -3.79 -5.03
C GLY A 77 -13.49 -4.37 -6.35
N ALA A 78 -13.80 -3.70 -7.46
CA ALA A 78 -13.19 -3.98 -8.76
C ALA A 78 -12.32 -2.77 -9.16
N VAL A 79 -11.02 -3.03 -9.33
CA VAL A 79 -10.03 -2.09 -9.86
C VAL A 79 -9.96 -2.25 -11.35
N TYR A 80 -10.13 -1.16 -12.10
CA TYR A 80 -10.21 -1.20 -13.54
C TYR A 80 -9.65 0.07 -14.19
N LEU A 81 -9.29 -0.04 -15.47
CA LEU A 81 -8.89 1.08 -16.31
C LEU A 81 -10.12 1.62 -17.05
N HIS A 82 -10.39 2.90 -16.88
CA HIS A 82 -11.42 3.66 -17.59
C HIS A 82 -10.95 4.03 -19.00
N VAL A 83 -10.69 3.01 -19.80
CA VAL A 83 -10.40 3.08 -21.24
C VAL A 83 -11.53 2.40 -22.02
N THR A 84 -11.52 2.48 -23.35
CA THR A 84 -12.55 1.86 -24.20
C THR A 84 -11.94 0.70 -24.98
N PRO A 85 -12.34 -0.56 -24.72
CA PRO A 85 -13.26 -1.02 -23.69
C PRO A 85 -12.65 -1.00 -22.27
N LYS A 86 -13.50 -0.91 -21.24
CA LYS A 86 -13.03 -0.90 -19.83
C LYS A 86 -12.29 -2.20 -19.53
N LYS A 87 -11.10 -2.10 -18.93
CA LYS A 87 -10.24 -3.26 -18.63
C LYS A 87 -10.19 -3.51 -17.13
N LEU A 88 -10.73 -4.64 -16.68
CA LEU A 88 -10.59 -5.09 -15.29
C LEU A 88 -9.12 -5.42 -15.01
N VAL A 89 -8.59 -4.94 -13.88
CA VAL A 89 -7.22 -5.21 -13.45
C VAL A 89 -7.21 -6.23 -12.32
N CYS A 90 -7.89 -5.94 -11.21
CA CYS A 90 -7.95 -6.85 -10.08
C CYS A 90 -9.13 -6.57 -9.15
N ASN A 91 -9.30 -7.42 -8.15
CA ASN A 91 -10.21 -7.18 -7.04
C ASN A 91 -9.48 -6.51 -5.87
N ALA A 92 -10.23 -5.78 -5.06
CA ALA A 92 -9.76 -5.13 -3.85
C ALA A 92 -10.76 -5.33 -2.70
N LEU A 93 -10.38 -5.02 -1.48
CA LEU A 93 -11.25 -5.04 -0.31
C LEU A 93 -11.28 -3.65 0.31
N LEU A 94 -12.47 -3.10 0.58
CA LEU A 94 -12.61 -1.82 1.26
C LEU A 94 -12.19 -1.96 2.73
N LEU A 95 -11.01 -1.46 3.08
CA LEU A 95 -10.48 -1.53 4.43
C LEU A 95 -10.95 -0.34 5.27
N SER A 96 -11.00 0.85 4.69
CA SER A 96 -11.51 2.06 5.32
C SER A 96 -12.03 3.06 4.28
N ARG A 97 -12.54 4.21 4.74
CA ARG A 97 -13.07 5.30 3.89
C ARG A 97 -12.19 5.64 2.69
N HIS A 98 -10.87 5.69 2.89
CA HIS A 98 -9.91 6.09 1.86
C HIS A 98 -8.95 4.98 1.45
N TRP A 99 -9.12 3.76 1.96
CA TRP A 99 -8.12 2.72 1.76
C TRP A 99 -8.74 1.41 1.34
N SER A 100 -8.13 0.82 0.33
CA SER A 100 -8.48 -0.51 -0.14
C SER A 100 -7.28 -1.41 -0.21
N LEU A 101 -7.47 -2.63 0.29
CA LEU A 101 -6.49 -3.69 0.32
C LEU A 101 -6.56 -4.49 -0.98
N ALA A 102 -5.43 -4.71 -1.61
CA ALA A 102 -5.34 -5.55 -2.80
C ALA A 102 -3.99 -6.30 -2.81
N PRO A 103 -3.84 -7.35 -3.62
CA PRO A 103 -2.57 -8.01 -3.77
C PRO A 103 -1.47 -7.07 -4.31
N ALA A 104 -0.27 -7.13 -3.74
CA ALA A 104 0.86 -6.28 -4.13
C ALA A 104 1.16 -6.33 -5.63
N HIS A 105 1.10 -7.52 -6.24
CA HIS A 105 1.35 -7.66 -7.67
C HIS A 105 0.38 -6.80 -8.50
N CYS A 106 -0.90 -6.69 -8.12
CA CYS A 106 -1.84 -5.77 -8.77
C CYS A 106 -1.48 -4.31 -8.49
N VAL A 107 -1.23 -3.99 -7.21
CA VAL A 107 -0.96 -2.63 -6.75
C VAL A 107 0.31 -2.06 -7.39
N SER A 108 1.30 -2.91 -7.66
CA SER A 108 2.57 -2.53 -8.29
C SER A 108 2.42 -2.10 -9.75
N ILE A 109 1.41 -2.62 -10.47
CA ILE A 109 1.16 -2.27 -11.88
C ILE A 109 0.84 -0.78 -12.02
N TYR A 110 0.19 -0.17 -11.03
CA TYR A 110 -0.11 1.27 -11.03
C TYR A 110 1.13 2.16 -11.19
N SER A 111 2.30 1.71 -10.71
CA SER A 111 3.56 2.46 -10.79
C SER A 111 4.50 1.99 -11.90
N GLU A 112 4.09 1.05 -12.75
CA GLU A 112 4.93 0.60 -13.86
C GLU A 112 5.10 1.72 -14.90
N PRO A 113 6.30 1.88 -15.49
CA PRO A 113 6.56 2.89 -16.51
C PRO A 113 5.57 2.84 -17.68
N ASP A 114 5.19 1.62 -18.09
CA ASP A 114 4.25 1.39 -19.19
C ASP A 114 2.82 1.86 -18.88
N MET A 115 2.51 2.07 -17.60
CA MET A 115 1.19 2.49 -17.11
C MET A 115 1.09 3.99 -16.82
N ILE A 116 2.18 4.76 -16.99
CA ILE A 116 2.22 6.20 -16.71
C ILE A 116 1.12 6.95 -17.49
N ASN A 117 0.95 6.64 -18.78
CA ASN A 117 -0.05 7.27 -19.64
C ASN A 117 -1.49 6.96 -19.23
N LEU A 118 -1.69 5.91 -18.44
CA LEU A 118 -3.00 5.45 -17.98
C LEU A 118 -3.24 5.77 -16.50
N MET A 119 -2.33 6.47 -15.83
CA MET A 119 -2.39 6.74 -14.38
C MET A 119 -3.72 7.40 -13.97
N THR A 120 -4.21 8.34 -14.77
CA THR A 120 -5.49 9.03 -14.53
C THR A 120 -6.72 8.21 -14.94
N SER A 121 -6.54 7.05 -15.58
CA SER A 121 -7.63 6.14 -15.99
C SER A 121 -7.96 5.11 -14.92
N TRP A 122 -7.14 4.94 -13.88
CA TRP A 122 -7.40 3.96 -12.83
C TRP A 122 -8.60 4.36 -11.97
N ARG A 123 -9.55 3.44 -11.85
CA ARG A 123 -10.76 3.59 -11.04
C ARG A 123 -10.96 2.35 -10.18
N ILE A 124 -11.59 2.56 -9.04
CA ILE A 124 -12.03 1.49 -8.16
C ILE A 124 -13.50 1.70 -7.82
N LYS A 125 -14.29 0.66 -7.99
CA LYS A 125 -15.73 0.68 -7.70
C LYS A 125 -16.10 -0.37 -6.68
N TYR A 126 -17.18 -0.12 -5.95
CA TYR A 126 -17.78 -0.97 -4.91
C TYR A 126 -19.27 -1.12 -5.13
N LYS A 127 -19.81 -2.34 -4.95
CA LYS A 127 -21.23 -2.64 -5.01
C LYS A 127 -21.78 -2.73 -3.59
N PHE A 128 -22.78 -1.90 -3.28
CA PHE A 128 -23.44 -1.85 -1.98
C PHE A 128 -24.83 -2.49 -2.02
N GLN A 129 -25.53 -2.42 -0.88
CA GLN A 129 -26.96 -2.70 -0.80
C GLN A 129 -27.73 -1.92 -1.89
N GLU A 130 -28.85 -2.47 -2.34
CA GLU A 130 -29.71 -1.86 -3.38
C GLU A 130 -29.05 -1.72 -4.77
N SER A 131 -27.94 -2.41 -5.01
CA SER A 131 -27.16 -2.32 -6.27
C SER A 131 -26.56 -0.94 -6.54
N GLU A 132 -26.43 -0.10 -5.51
CA GLU A 132 -25.69 1.16 -5.61
C GLU A 132 -24.21 0.86 -5.91
N ILE A 133 -23.67 1.49 -6.95
CA ILE A 133 -22.25 1.41 -7.29
C ILE A 133 -21.59 2.74 -6.92
N LYS A 134 -20.65 2.70 -5.98
CA LYS A 134 -19.78 3.86 -5.67
C LYS A 134 -18.44 3.67 -6.33
N GLU A 135 -17.94 4.71 -6.97
CA GLU A 135 -16.67 4.71 -7.68
C GLU A 135 -15.80 5.88 -7.25
N THR A 136 -14.49 5.66 -7.23
CA THR A 136 -13.48 6.70 -6.99
C THR A 136 -12.24 6.45 -7.83
N GLU A 137 -11.47 7.51 -7.99
CA GLU A 137 -10.10 7.52 -8.52
C GLU A 137 -9.11 7.03 -7.47
N ILE A 138 -7.96 6.56 -7.95
CA ILE A 138 -6.82 6.16 -7.13
C ILE A 138 -5.85 7.34 -7.00
N LYS A 139 -5.64 7.80 -5.78
CA LYS A 139 -4.74 8.92 -5.46
C LYS A 139 -3.27 8.48 -5.47
N ARG A 140 -2.99 7.32 -4.88
CA ARG A 140 -1.68 6.67 -4.89
C ARG A 140 -1.81 5.20 -4.51
N ASN A 141 -0.73 4.46 -4.71
CA ASN A 141 -0.56 3.09 -4.29
C ASN A 141 0.55 2.95 -3.24
N ILE A 142 0.44 1.93 -2.39
CA ILE A 142 1.49 1.53 -1.44
C ILE A 142 1.68 0.03 -1.58
N VAL A 143 2.81 -0.38 -2.12
CA VAL A 143 3.21 -1.79 -2.21
C VAL A 143 4.03 -2.14 -0.97
N HIS A 144 3.85 -3.34 -0.40
CA HIS A 144 4.72 -3.79 0.69
C HIS A 144 6.19 -3.76 0.26
N SER A 145 7.07 -3.17 1.07
CA SER A 145 8.47 -2.91 0.70
C SER A 145 9.28 -4.15 0.39
N GLN A 146 8.91 -5.29 0.98
CA GLN A 146 9.52 -6.60 0.76
C GLN A 146 8.73 -7.49 -0.21
N PHE A 147 7.82 -6.92 -1.01
CA PHE A 147 7.11 -7.67 -2.04
C PHE A 147 8.09 -8.18 -3.09
N SER A 148 8.01 -9.49 -3.38
CA SER A 148 8.80 -10.16 -4.41
C SER A 148 7.88 -10.64 -5.52
N ARG A 149 8.13 -10.21 -6.76
CA ARG A 149 7.33 -10.60 -7.92
C ARG A 149 7.60 -12.06 -8.36
N ASP A 150 8.79 -12.57 -8.06
CA ASP A 150 9.22 -13.90 -8.51
C ASP A 150 8.49 -15.03 -7.79
N ASP A 151 8.24 -14.86 -6.49
CA ASP A 151 7.63 -15.88 -5.63
C ASP A 151 6.39 -15.38 -4.87
N PHE A 152 5.93 -14.18 -5.17
CA PHE A 152 4.78 -13.54 -4.52
C PHE A 152 4.89 -13.45 -3.00
N ARG A 153 6.10 -13.43 -2.42
CA ARG A 153 6.25 -13.15 -0.99
C ARG A 153 5.78 -11.73 -0.69
N ASN A 154 5.08 -11.57 0.44
CA ASN A 154 4.50 -10.30 0.89
C ASN A 154 3.59 -9.67 -0.17
N ASN A 155 2.69 -10.46 -0.76
CA ASN A 155 1.81 -10.05 -1.84
C ASN A 155 0.64 -9.16 -1.36
N ILE A 156 0.95 -8.09 -0.63
CA ILE A 156 -0.01 -7.18 -0.02
C ILE A 156 0.28 -5.72 -0.38
N GLY A 157 -0.77 -4.98 -0.72
CA GLY A 157 -0.65 -3.55 -1.05
C GLY A 157 -1.96 -2.81 -0.82
N LEU A 158 -1.88 -1.48 -0.92
CA LEU A 158 -2.98 -0.58 -0.66
C LEU A 158 -3.17 0.41 -1.80
N PHE A 159 -4.44 0.72 -2.10
CA PHE A 159 -4.84 1.87 -2.89
C PHE A 159 -5.43 2.94 -1.98
N GLU A 160 -4.94 4.17 -2.09
CA GLU A 160 -5.57 5.34 -1.48
C GLU A 160 -6.60 5.94 -2.45
N HIS A 161 -7.80 6.20 -1.96
CA HIS A 161 -8.87 6.82 -2.74
C HIS A 161 -8.77 8.34 -2.74
N VAL A 162 -9.04 8.95 -3.90
CA VAL A 162 -9.24 10.41 -3.98
C VAL A 162 -10.47 10.84 -3.18
N ARG A 163 -11.60 10.13 -3.32
CA ARG A 163 -12.84 10.41 -2.59
C ARG A 163 -13.12 9.32 -1.57
N GLN A 164 -13.67 9.70 -0.42
CA GLN A 164 -14.07 8.71 0.57
C GLN A 164 -15.23 7.85 0.05
N ILE A 165 -15.16 6.55 0.29
CA ILE A 165 -16.28 5.64 0.08
C ILE A 165 -16.94 5.39 1.42
N LEU A 166 -18.13 5.98 1.60
CA LEU A 166 -18.94 5.82 2.79
C LEU A 166 -19.68 4.49 2.75
N SER A 167 -19.37 3.64 3.73
CA SER A 167 -20.04 2.38 4.00
C SER A 167 -20.57 2.39 5.43
N SER A 168 -21.72 1.78 5.66
CA SER A 168 -22.23 1.51 7.01
C SER A 168 -21.35 0.52 7.78
N GLU A 169 -20.58 -0.30 7.05
CA GLU A 169 -19.68 -1.29 7.61
C GLU A 169 -18.32 -1.22 6.90
N TYR A 170 -17.24 -1.20 7.67
CA TYR A 170 -15.88 -1.40 7.17
C TYR A 170 -15.34 -2.68 7.77
N ILE A 171 -14.29 -3.26 7.16
CA ILE A 171 -13.56 -4.36 7.80
C ILE A 171 -12.89 -3.80 9.06
N GLU A 172 -13.58 -3.87 10.18
CA GLU A 172 -13.00 -3.60 11.50
C GLU A 172 -12.19 -4.81 11.94
N LEU A 173 -10.88 -4.75 11.72
CA LEU A 173 -9.94 -5.66 12.37
C LEU A 173 -9.95 -5.36 13.87
N LYS A 174 -10.86 -6.01 14.61
CA LYS A 174 -11.08 -5.79 16.05
C LYS A 174 -9.85 -6.08 16.92
N GLN A 175 -8.87 -6.82 16.39
CA GLN A 175 -7.57 -7.10 17.01
C GLN A 175 -6.55 -7.31 15.90
N SER A 176 -5.27 -7.05 16.20
CA SER A 176 -4.17 -7.71 15.51
C SER A 176 -4.47 -9.21 15.55
N LEU A 177 -4.91 -9.75 14.42
CA LEU A 177 -5.14 -11.18 14.26
C LEU A 177 -3.77 -11.84 14.37
N LYS A 178 -3.33 -12.14 15.60
CA LYS A 178 -2.30 -13.15 15.87
C LYS A 178 -2.93 -14.49 15.56
N THR A 179 -3.14 -14.75 14.29
CA THR A 179 -3.62 -16.03 13.82
C THR A 179 -2.47 -17.01 13.91
N ASN A 180 -2.57 -17.98 14.81
CA ASN A 180 -1.77 -19.19 14.71
C ASN A 180 -2.25 -19.96 13.46
N GLU A 181 -1.33 -20.49 12.67
CA GLU A 181 -1.60 -21.29 11.47
C GLU A 181 -2.62 -22.41 11.76
N PHE A 182 -2.58 -22.99 12.96
CA PHE A 182 -3.53 -23.99 13.44
C PHE A 182 -4.98 -23.49 13.44
N LEU A 183 -5.23 -22.26 13.91
CA LEU A 183 -6.58 -21.67 13.94
C LEU A 183 -7.09 -21.33 12.53
N LEU A 184 -6.19 -20.96 11.61
CA LEU A 184 -6.54 -20.73 10.21
C LEU A 184 -6.90 -22.03 9.49
N ARG A 185 -6.25 -23.15 9.83
CA ARG A 185 -6.57 -24.48 9.30
C ARG A 185 -7.91 -25.00 9.82
N LEU A 186 -8.19 -24.84 11.13
CA LEU A 186 -9.48 -25.25 11.70
C LEU A 186 -10.68 -24.52 11.10
N ARG A 187 -10.49 -23.26 10.67
CA ARG A 187 -11.55 -22.46 10.02
C ARG A 187 -11.55 -22.56 8.50
N TRP A 188 -10.67 -23.38 7.89
CA TRP A 188 -10.54 -23.48 6.43
C TRP A 188 -11.86 -23.89 5.76
N ASN A 189 -12.54 -24.90 6.32
CA ASN A 189 -13.78 -25.45 5.77
C ASN A 189 -14.94 -24.44 5.78
N ASN A 190 -14.82 -23.34 6.54
CA ASN A 190 -15.84 -22.30 6.66
C ASN A 190 -15.45 -20.99 5.93
N ARG A 191 -14.51 -21.05 4.97
CA ARG A 191 -14.17 -19.90 4.13
C ARG A 191 -14.96 -19.90 2.82
N ASN A 192 -15.39 -18.71 2.42
CA ASN A 192 -16.02 -18.45 1.13
C ASN A 192 -15.05 -17.64 0.27
N ILE A 193 -14.87 -18.07 -0.99
CA ILE A 193 -14.23 -17.23 -2.01
C ILE A 193 -15.34 -16.48 -2.73
N VAL A 194 -15.24 -15.16 -2.78
CA VAL A 194 -16.28 -14.28 -3.30
C VAL A 194 -15.71 -13.43 -4.43
N ASN A 195 -16.48 -13.25 -5.50
CA ASN A 195 -16.12 -12.37 -6.62
C ASN A 195 -16.73 -10.96 -6.45
N TRP A 196 -16.43 -10.08 -7.40
CA TRP A 196 -17.01 -8.73 -7.47
C TRP A 196 -18.55 -8.70 -7.44
N ASP A 197 -19.20 -9.70 -8.05
CA ASP A 197 -20.66 -9.80 -8.07
C ASP A 197 -21.26 -10.34 -6.75
N ASN A 198 -20.42 -10.53 -5.73
CA ASN A 198 -20.76 -11.15 -4.45
C ASN A 198 -21.27 -12.59 -4.56
N ASN A 199 -20.94 -13.27 -5.66
CA ASN A 199 -21.19 -14.69 -5.84
C ASN A 199 -20.10 -15.49 -5.13
N VAL A 200 -20.51 -16.48 -4.33
CA VAL A 200 -19.58 -17.45 -3.75
C VAL A 200 -19.11 -18.37 -4.86
N VAL A 201 -17.84 -18.29 -5.22
CA VAL A 201 -17.22 -19.04 -6.32
C VAL A 201 -16.78 -20.42 -5.85
N LEU A 202 -16.31 -20.54 -4.60
CA LEU A 202 -15.91 -21.80 -3.99
C LEU A 202 -16.33 -21.82 -2.51
N ARG A 203 -17.02 -22.89 -2.10
CA ARG A 203 -17.11 -23.32 -0.69
C ARG A 203 -15.96 -24.27 -0.41
N GLY A 204 -15.46 -24.28 0.83
CA GLY A 204 -14.30 -25.06 1.26
C GLY A 204 -14.44 -26.59 1.25
N GLU A 205 -14.86 -27.17 0.13
CA GLU A 205 -14.83 -28.60 -0.16
C GLU A 205 -13.74 -28.86 -1.22
N ASN A 206 -12.59 -29.34 -0.75
CA ASN A 206 -11.39 -29.80 -1.49
C ASN A 206 -10.32 -28.77 -1.93
N PRO A 207 -9.03 -29.16 -1.82
CA PRO A 207 -7.92 -28.22 -1.76
C PRO A 207 -7.23 -28.07 -3.12
N LYS A 208 -7.42 -26.93 -3.77
CA LYS A 208 -6.39 -26.35 -4.65
C LYS A 208 -6.28 -24.86 -4.32
N PRO A 209 -5.08 -24.34 -4.01
CA PRO A 209 -4.91 -22.98 -3.56
C PRO A 209 -5.05 -22.06 -4.77
N LEU A 210 -6.25 -21.55 -4.99
CA LEU A 210 -6.46 -20.41 -5.87
C LEU A 210 -7.01 -19.27 -5.00
N ILE A 211 -6.12 -18.29 -4.82
CA ILE A 211 -6.31 -17.01 -4.13
C ILE A 211 -6.27 -17.13 -2.60
N SER A 212 -5.03 -17.07 -2.10
CA SER A 212 -4.71 -16.66 -0.72
C SER A 212 -4.41 -15.17 -0.76
N ILE A 213 -5.21 -14.33 -0.10
CA ILE A 213 -4.71 -13.02 0.34
C ILE A 213 -3.91 -13.35 1.60
N VAL A 214 -2.63 -13.64 1.39
CA VAL A 214 -1.55 -13.59 2.39
C VAL A 214 -0.51 -12.63 1.83
#